data_AF-A0A2X2WMB6-F1
#
_entry.id   AF-A0A2X2WMB6-F1
#
_cell.length_a   1.000
_cell.length_b   1.000
_cell.length_c   1.000
_cell.angle_alpha   90.00
_cell.angle_beta   90.00
_cell.angle_gamma   90.00
#
_symmetry.space_group_name_H-M   'P 1'
#
loop_
_entity.id
_entity.type
_entity.pdbx_description
1 polymer ?
#
loop_
_entity_poly.entity_id
_entity_poly.type
_entity_poly.pdbx_seq_one_letter_code
_entity_poly.pdbx_strand_id
1 'polypeptide(L)'
;MRIPVFSHLDNKKVAERYIRSALPPIVALDIYNTLEPDDESHFYYHIHCFLTSEHCPFELDDARPIYKSVQKYLRELISHLQFSTEANLGSIKNFISNIKLDRGQSNASIKQKINLCRAEHKENMIPREDVSAHEHNLDIIERAYLSLNLLLVFERETSAVNPLSRNYRYTVTNGINYNSSYGILCRYLYSSGYDETLIHDITLAFFKEAIWPITINIKDREFYYIQLLKRIVFSANTEYSWHHSIFLDMSSYLKSHRTFRCSKTLRKTIKHNLFPLP
;
A
#
# COMPACT_ATOMS: atom_id res chain seq x y z
N MET A 1 33.66 -6.06 -3.81
CA MET A 1 33.30 -5.25 -2.63
C MET A 1 31.80 -5.39 -2.39
N ARG A 2 31.38 -6.07 -1.31
CA ARG A 2 29.96 -6.14 -0.90
C ARG A 2 29.76 -5.13 0.23
N ILE A 3 28.92 -4.14 0.00
CA ILE A 3 28.68 -3.04 0.94
C ILE A 3 27.52 -3.46 1.85
N PRO A 4 27.76 -3.71 3.16
CA PRO A 4 26.68 -3.96 4.08
C PRO A 4 25.82 -2.70 4.23
N VAL A 5 24.51 -2.89 4.11
CA VAL A 5 23.54 -1.81 4.23
C VAL A 5 23.10 -1.72 5.69
N PHE A 6 23.37 -0.58 6.33
CA PHE A 6 22.87 -0.26 7.65
C PHE A 6 21.80 0.82 7.55
N SER A 7 20.66 0.56 8.18
CA SER A 7 19.63 1.57 8.41
C SER A 7 19.68 2.01 9.87
N HIS A 8 19.56 3.31 10.13
CA HIS A 8 19.32 3.82 11.49
C HIS A 8 17.85 3.71 11.92
N LEU A 9 16.99 3.22 11.04
CA LEU A 9 15.57 3.06 11.28
C LEU A 9 15.32 1.77 12.06
N ASP A 10 14.39 1.83 13.00
CA ASP A 10 13.84 0.64 13.63
C ASP A 10 13.03 -0.21 12.62
N ASN A 11 12.80 -1.47 12.97
CA ASN A 11 12.09 -2.42 12.13
C ASN A 11 10.68 -1.93 11.74
N LYS A 12 10.00 -1.18 12.61
CA LYS A 12 8.66 -0.65 12.36
C LYS A 12 8.69 0.40 11.24
N LYS A 13 9.60 1.36 11.30
CA LYS A 13 9.79 2.37 10.25
C LYS A 13 10.24 1.75 8.93
N VAL A 14 11.06 0.70 8.98
CA VAL A 14 11.44 -0.06 7.79
C VAL A 14 10.21 -0.72 7.16
N ALA A 15 9.39 -1.42 7.96
CA ALA A 15 8.16 -2.05 7.50
C ALA A 15 7.16 -1.02 6.92
N GLU A 16 6.97 0.12 7.58
CA GLU A 16 6.12 1.22 7.09
C GLU A 16 6.59 1.74 5.73
N ARG A 17 7.91 1.89 5.53
CA ARG A 17 8.46 2.32 4.25
C ARG A 17 8.31 1.27 3.16
N TYR A 18 8.47 -0.01 3.50
CA TYR A 18 8.19 -1.10 2.57
C TYR A 18 6.73 -1.11 2.13
N ILE A 19 5.80 -1.00 3.08
CA ILE A 19 4.36 -0.92 2.78
C ILE A 19 4.09 0.26 1.84
N ARG A 20 4.61 1.46 2.14
CA ARG A 20 4.41 2.65 1.31
C ARG A 20 5.04 2.57 -0.08
N SER A 21 6.10 1.78 -0.26
CA SER A 21 6.82 1.71 -1.53
C SER A 21 6.36 0.56 -2.41
N ALA A 22 6.11 -0.61 -1.83
CA ALA A 22 5.78 -1.84 -2.55
C ALA A 22 4.29 -2.06 -2.73
N LEU A 23 3.46 -1.68 -1.75
CA LEU A 23 2.03 -1.97 -1.81
C LEU A 23 1.30 -1.18 -2.92
N PRO A 24 1.56 0.12 -3.13
CA PRO A 24 0.91 0.88 -4.20
C PRO A 24 1.10 0.31 -5.61
N PRO A 25 2.33 -0.04 -6.06
CA PRO A 25 2.50 -0.65 -7.37
C PRO A 25 1.84 -2.03 -7.48
N ILE A 26 1.85 -2.85 -6.42
CA ILE A 26 1.16 -4.15 -6.42
C ILE A 26 -0.35 -3.97 -6.60
N VAL A 27 -0.97 -3.10 -5.80
CA VAL A 27 -2.42 -2.85 -5.89
C VAL A 27 -2.78 -2.21 -7.24
N ALA A 28 -1.94 -1.31 -7.76
CA ALA A 28 -2.14 -0.75 -9.10
C ALA A 28 -2.12 -1.82 -10.18
N LEU A 29 -1.19 -2.79 -10.11
CA LEU A 29 -1.13 -3.92 -11.03
C LEU A 29 -2.37 -4.80 -10.93
N ASP A 30 -2.84 -5.06 -9.71
CA ASP A 30 -4.01 -5.90 -9.49
C ASP A 30 -5.26 -5.27 -10.10
N ILE A 31 -5.50 -3.98 -9.83
CA ILE A 31 -6.58 -3.24 -10.47
C ILE A 31 -6.42 -3.26 -12.00
N TYR A 32 -5.21 -3.00 -12.53
CA TYR A 32 -5.00 -2.91 -13.98
C TYR A 32 -5.22 -4.25 -14.71
N ASN A 33 -4.79 -5.36 -14.13
CA ASN A 33 -4.87 -6.68 -14.77
C ASN A 33 -6.23 -7.37 -14.57
N THR A 34 -7.00 -7.00 -13.54
CA THR A 34 -8.27 -7.67 -13.22
C THR A 34 -9.50 -6.83 -13.57
N LEU A 35 -9.36 -5.51 -13.73
CA LEU A 35 -10.47 -4.66 -14.14
C LEU A 35 -10.84 -4.95 -15.60
N GLU A 36 -12.11 -5.27 -15.81
CA GLU A 36 -12.77 -5.15 -17.10
C GLU A 36 -13.36 -3.73 -17.22
N PRO A 37 -12.79 -2.82 -18.05
CA PRO A 37 -13.17 -1.41 -18.02
C PRO A 37 -14.61 -1.14 -18.45
N ASP A 38 -15.17 -2.03 -19.27
CA ASP A 38 -16.54 -1.93 -19.80
C ASP A 38 -17.59 -2.51 -18.84
N ASP A 39 -17.17 -3.19 -17.77
CA ASP A 39 -18.07 -3.71 -16.74
C ASP A 39 -18.20 -2.74 -15.57
N GLU A 40 -19.21 -1.87 -15.64
CA GLU A 40 -19.53 -0.94 -14.54
C GLU A 40 -19.97 -1.64 -13.25
N SER A 41 -20.32 -2.94 -13.32
CA SER A 41 -20.62 -3.75 -12.14
C SER A 41 -19.39 -4.29 -11.44
N HIS A 42 -18.23 -4.24 -12.09
CA HIS A 42 -16.98 -4.73 -11.55
C HIS A 42 -16.59 -3.99 -10.27
N PHE A 43 -16.11 -4.73 -9.25
CA PHE A 43 -15.76 -4.16 -7.96
C PHE A 43 -14.76 -2.98 -8.09
N TYR A 44 -13.76 -3.13 -8.97
CA TYR A 44 -12.75 -2.11 -9.19
C TYR A 44 -13.19 -0.93 -10.05
N TYR A 45 -14.37 -0.97 -10.71
CA TYR A 45 -14.79 0.08 -11.65
C TYR A 45 -14.76 1.46 -11.00
N HIS A 46 -15.45 1.65 -9.87
CA HIS A 46 -15.46 2.95 -9.20
C HIS A 46 -14.16 3.33 -8.51
N ILE A 47 -13.30 2.36 -8.16
CA ILE A 47 -11.93 2.63 -7.72
C ILE A 47 -11.11 3.18 -8.89
N HIS A 48 -11.20 2.56 -10.06
CA HIS A 48 -10.56 3.03 -11.29
C HIS A 48 -11.01 4.45 -11.64
N CYS A 49 -12.33 4.70 -11.71
CA CYS A 49 -12.86 6.02 -12.00
C CYS A 49 -12.34 7.07 -11.01
N PHE A 50 -12.35 6.75 -9.71
CA PHE A 50 -11.83 7.67 -8.69
C PHE A 50 -10.32 7.93 -8.86
N LEU A 51 -9.50 6.89 -8.98
CA LEU A 51 -8.03 7.01 -9.09
C LEU A 51 -7.63 7.79 -10.34
N THR A 52 -8.38 7.69 -11.44
CA THR A 52 -8.11 8.41 -12.70
C THR A 52 -8.78 9.79 -12.79
N SER A 53 -9.78 10.08 -11.94
CA SER A 53 -10.45 11.38 -11.87
C SER A 53 -9.65 12.49 -11.18
N GLU A 54 -9.97 13.75 -11.44
CA GLU A 54 -9.35 14.92 -10.80
C GLU A 54 -9.54 14.99 -9.27
N HIS A 55 -10.48 14.20 -8.73
CA HIS A 55 -10.74 14.15 -7.29
C HIS A 55 -9.59 13.51 -6.51
N CYS A 56 -8.96 12.48 -7.07
CA CYS A 56 -7.94 11.74 -6.37
C CYS A 56 -6.57 12.46 -6.47
N PRO A 57 -5.90 12.73 -5.35
CA PRO A 57 -4.56 13.31 -5.38
C PRO A 57 -3.55 12.30 -5.94
N PHE A 58 -2.63 12.80 -6.78
CA PHE A 58 -1.59 11.97 -7.40
C PHE A 58 -0.21 12.66 -7.47
N GLU A 59 -0.15 13.99 -7.30
CA GLU A 59 1.10 14.75 -7.23
C GLU A 59 1.81 14.54 -5.89
N LEU A 60 3.14 14.74 -5.85
CA LEU A 60 3.97 14.49 -4.66
C LEU A 60 3.55 15.35 -3.47
N ASP A 61 3.18 16.60 -3.75
CA ASP A 61 2.88 17.61 -2.75
C ASP A 61 1.37 17.82 -2.55
N ASP A 62 0.54 16.96 -3.16
CA ASP A 62 -0.91 17.05 -3.04
C ASP A 62 -1.38 16.52 -1.68
N ALA A 63 -1.53 17.46 -0.74
CA ALA A 63 -1.98 17.21 0.62
C ALA A 63 -3.52 17.15 0.76
N ARG A 64 -4.29 17.07 -0.35
CA ARG A 64 -5.74 16.95 -0.27
C ARG A 64 -6.12 15.67 0.49
N PRO A 65 -6.97 15.77 1.52
CA PRO A 65 -7.33 14.60 2.30
C PRO A 65 -8.26 13.68 1.50
N ILE A 66 -7.87 12.41 1.36
CA ILE A 66 -8.58 11.39 0.56
C ILE A 66 -10.06 11.29 0.91
N TYR A 67 -10.42 11.35 2.20
CA TYR A 67 -11.82 11.26 2.60
C TYR A 67 -12.68 12.40 2.03
N LYS A 68 -12.16 13.64 1.93
CA LYS A 68 -12.88 14.76 1.30
C LYS A 68 -12.97 14.57 -0.22
N SER A 69 -11.92 14.05 -0.84
CA SER A 69 -11.93 13.71 -2.26
C SER A 69 -13.00 12.66 -2.59
N VAL A 70 -13.11 11.60 -1.78
CA VAL A 70 -14.16 10.59 -1.92
C VAL A 70 -15.55 11.18 -1.72
N GLN A 71 -15.74 12.06 -0.72
CA GLN A 71 -17.02 12.78 -0.56
C GLN A 71 -17.39 13.58 -1.81
N LYS A 72 -16.43 14.30 -2.40
CA LYS A 72 -16.65 15.12 -3.59
C LYS A 72 -17.03 14.23 -4.79
N TYR A 73 -16.25 13.18 -5.05
CA TYR A 73 -16.53 12.21 -6.09
C TYR A 73 -17.94 11.59 -5.96
N LEU A 74 -18.31 11.12 -4.77
CA LEU A 74 -19.63 10.49 -4.57
C LEU A 74 -20.78 11.49 -4.70
N ARG A 75 -20.61 12.75 -4.26
CA ARG A 75 -21.62 13.79 -4.46
C ARG A 75 -21.80 14.11 -5.94
N GLU A 76 -20.71 14.21 -6.68
CA GLU A 76 -20.75 14.47 -8.11
C GLU A 76 -21.36 13.30 -8.86
N LEU A 77 -20.98 12.05 -8.55
CA LEU A 77 -21.63 10.85 -9.08
C LEU A 77 -23.15 10.92 -8.88
N ILE A 78 -23.61 11.15 -7.65
CA ILE A 78 -25.05 11.25 -7.34
C ILE A 78 -25.74 12.38 -8.11
N SER A 79 -25.06 13.50 -8.37
CA SER A 79 -25.64 14.61 -9.13
C SER A 79 -25.80 14.32 -10.62
N HIS A 80 -24.98 13.42 -11.17
CA HIS A 80 -25.07 12.99 -12.57
C HIS A 80 -26.09 11.85 -12.76
N LEU A 81 -26.44 11.12 -11.70
CA LEU A 81 -27.49 10.12 -11.75
C LEU A 81 -28.86 10.78 -11.88
N GLN A 82 -29.60 10.42 -12.91
CA GLN A 82 -30.94 10.95 -13.18
C GLN A 82 -31.96 10.30 -12.25
N PHE A 83 -32.20 10.94 -11.10
CA PHE A 83 -33.29 10.57 -10.20
C PHE A 83 -34.55 11.39 -10.50
N SER A 84 -35.73 10.78 -10.30
CA SER A 84 -36.99 11.53 -10.30
C SER A 84 -36.99 12.59 -9.20
N THR A 85 -37.76 13.67 -9.37
CA THR A 85 -37.90 14.74 -8.36
C THR A 85 -38.43 14.26 -7.02
N GLU A 86 -39.04 13.08 -6.98
CA GLU A 86 -39.61 12.44 -5.80
C GLU A 86 -38.59 11.56 -5.04
N ALA A 87 -37.38 11.40 -5.58
CA ALA A 87 -36.34 10.58 -4.95
C ALA A 87 -35.80 11.22 -3.66
N ASN A 88 -36.11 10.62 -2.52
CA ASN A 88 -35.61 11.04 -1.21
C ASN A 88 -34.17 10.56 -0.95
N LEU A 89 -33.19 11.24 -1.56
CA LEU A 89 -31.76 10.94 -1.38
C LEU A 89 -31.14 11.61 -0.15
N GLY A 90 -31.92 12.34 0.66
CA GLY A 90 -31.39 13.17 1.76
C GLY A 90 -30.59 12.34 2.77
N SER A 91 -31.08 11.16 3.12
CA SER A 91 -30.43 10.26 4.07
C SER A 91 -29.06 9.77 3.56
N ILE A 92 -28.96 9.45 2.27
CA ILE A 92 -27.74 8.99 1.58
C ILE A 92 -26.73 10.14 1.46
N LYS A 93 -27.17 11.32 0.97
CA LYS A 93 -26.33 12.51 0.81
C LYS A 93 -25.75 12.97 2.16
N ASN A 94 -26.55 12.92 3.22
CA ASN A 94 -26.10 13.22 4.58
C ASN A 94 -25.08 12.20 5.09
N PHE A 95 -25.28 10.91 4.80
CA PHE A 95 -24.34 9.87 5.20
C PHE A 95 -22.98 10.05 4.51
N ILE A 96 -22.96 10.27 3.19
CA ILE A 96 -21.73 10.53 2.42
C ILE A 96 -21.02 11.77 2.96
N SER A 97 -21.76 12.83 3.28
CA SER A 97 -21.17 14.06 3.82
C SER A 97 -20.51 13.89 5.19
N ASN A 98 -20.82 12.80 5.90
CA ASN A 98 -20.28 12.47 7.22
C ASN A 98 -19.12 11.46 7.18
N ILE A 99 -18.59 11.11 6.00
CA ILE A 99 -17.36 10.32 5.88
C ILE A 99 -16.19 11.10 6.52
N LYS A 100 -15.40 10.47 7.40
CA LYS A 100 -14.31 11.11 8.15
C LYS A 100 -13.01 10.32 8.05
N LEU A 101 -11.88 10.99 8.30
CA LEU A 101 -10.53 10.41 8.25
C LEU A 101 -10.33 9.27 9.25
N ASP A 102 -10.75 9.47 10.49
CA ASP A 102 -10.49 8.62 11.66
C ASP A 102 -11.61 7.62 11.96
N ARG A 103 -12.71 7.67 11.20
CA ARG A 103 -13.89 6.86 11.44
C ARG A 103 -14.11 5.87 10.31
N GLY A 104 -14.00 4.58 10.64
CA GLY A 104 -14.48 3.51 9.78
C GLY A 104 -15.96 3.68 9.45
N GLN A 105 -16.31 3.60 8.18
CA GLN A 105 -17.69 3.75 7.74
C GLN A 105 -18.32 2.38 7.57
N SER A 106 -19.52 2.18 8.12
CA SER A 106 -20.20 0.89 8.07
C SER A 106 -20.87 0.67 6.72
N ASN A 107 -20.50 -0.43 6.05
CA ASN A 107 -21.19 -0.90 4.85
C ASN A 107 -22.66 -1.22 5.14
N ALA A 108 -22.98 -1.74 6.33
CA ALA A 108 -24.38 -2.02 6.69
C ALA A 108 -25.23 -0.75 6.79
N SER A 109 -24.64 0.36 7.30
CA SER A 109 -25.38 1.61 7.47
C SER A 109 -25.74 2.28 6.15
N ILE A 110 -24.85 2.27 5.15
CA ILE A 110 -25.21 2.78 3.81
C ILE A 110 -26.27 1.89 3.16
N LYS A 111 -26.12 0.55 3.25
CA LYS A 111 -27.07 -0.41 2.67
C LYS A 111 -28.46 -0.23 3.25
N GLN A 112 -28.56 -0.03 4.56
CA GLN A 112 -29.82 0.28 5.22
C GLN A 112 -30.46 1.57 4.66
N LYS A 113 -29.68 2.65 4.50
CA LYS A 113 -30.19 3.92 3.95
C LYS A 113 -30.66 3.79 2.50
N ILE A 114 -29.92 3.04 1.69
CA ILE A 114 -30.29 2.74 0.31
C ILE A 114 -31.59 1.91 0.29
N ASN A 115 -31.69 0.86 1.11
CA ASN A 115 -32.90 0.04 1.21
C ASN A 115 -34.13 0.82 1.68
N LEU A 116 -33.97 1.78 2.58
CA LEU A 116 -35.05 2.69 2.97
C LEU A 116 -35.50 3.56 1.78
N CYS A 117 -34.55 4.11 1.02
CA CYS A 117 -34.86 4.87 -0.19
C CYS A 117 -35.59 4.00 -1.24
N ARG A 118 -35.17 2.74 -1.42
CA ARG A 118 -35.85 1.75 -2.28
C ARG A 118 -37.31 1.52 -1.84
N ALA A 119 -37.54 1.38 -0.52
CA ALA A 119 -38.88 1.15 0.02
C ALA A 119 -39.80 2.36 -0.16
N GLU A 120 -39.32 3.56 0.18
CA GLU A 120 -40.07 4.81 0.01
C GLU A 120 -40.49 5.04 -1.45
N HIS A 121 -39.60 4.73 -2.41
CA HIS A 121 -39.92 4.87 -3.83
C HIS A 121 -41.04 3.92 -4.30
N LYS A 122 -41.13 2.71 -3.75
CA LYS A 122 -42.19 1.73 -4.09
C LYS A 122 -43.56 2.11 -3.54
N GLU A 123 -43.59 2.76 -2.38
CA GLU A 123 -44.84 3.21 -1.74
C GLU A 123 -45.49 4.37 -2.50
N ASN A 124 -44.71 5.20 -3.21
CA ASN A 124 -45.19 6.39 -3.93
C ASN A 124 -45.90 6.10 -5.29
N MET A 125 -46.16 4.84 -5.64
CA MET A 125 -46.88 4.44 -6.88
C MET A 125 -46.28 4.97 -8.20
N ILE A 126 -44.96 5.13 -8.26
CA ILE A 126 -44.22 5.64 -9.42
C ILE A 126 -44.27 4.63 -10.61
N PRO A 127 -44.31 5.08 -11.88
CA PRO A 127 -44.33 4.19 -13.05
C PRO A 127 -43.19 3.16 -13.07
N ARG A 128 -43.45 1.96 -13.60
CA ARG A 128 -42.50 0.83 -13.56
C ARG A 128 -41.13 1.11 -14.22
N GLU A 129 -41.12 1.88 -15.30
CA GLU A 129 -39.88 2.24 -16.02
C GLU A 129 -39.00 3.15 -15.15
N ASP A 130 -39.60 4.11 -14.45
CA ASP A 130 -38.92 4.98 -13.48
C ASP A 130 -38.43 4.20 -12.26
N VAL A 131 -39.15 3.15 -11.83
CA VAL A 131 -38.70 2.24 -10.76
C VAL A 131 -37.43 1.50 -11.15
N SER A 132 -37.34 0.99 -12.38
CA SER A 132 -36.14 0.27 -12.84
C SER A 132 -34.91 1.19 -12.92
N ALA A 133 -35.09 2.41 -13.46
CA ALA A 133 -34.01 3.40 -13.53
C ALA A 133 -33.58 3.86 -12.13
N HIS A 134 -34.53 4.05 -11.21
CA HIS A 134 -34.26 4.43 -9.82
C HIS A 134 -33.45 3.36 -9.08
N GLU A 135 -33.87 2.09 -9.16
CA GLU A 135 -33.18 0.96 -8.52
C GLU A 135 -31.76 0.82 -9.09
N HIS A 136 -31.60 0.92 -10.41
CA HIS A 136 -30.28 0.89 -11.05
C HIS A 136 -29.36 2.00 -10.55
N ASN A 137 -29.85 3.23 -10.44
CA ASN A 137 -29.07 4.35 -9.91
C ASN A 137 -28.69 4.15 -8.44
N LEU A 138 -29.56 3.56 -7.63
CA LEU A 138 -29.24 3.18 -6.25
C LEU A 138 -28.18 2.09 -6.17
N ASP A 139 -28.20 1.11 -7.08
CA ASP A 139 -27.15 0.08 -7.19
C ASP A 139 -25.78 0.70 -7.52
N ILE A 140 -25.74 1.68 -8.43
CA ILE A 140 -24.52 2.43 -8.76
C ILE A 140 -23.97 3.13 -7.51
N ILE A 141 -24.83 3.82 -6.74
CA ILE A 141 -24.40 4.47 -5.48
C ILE A 141 -23.86 3.45 -4.48
N GLU A 142 -24.55 2.31 -4.32
CA GLU A 142 -24.14 1.25 -3.41
C GLU A 142 -22.75 0.74 -3.78
N ARG A 143 -22.54 0.35 -5.04
CA ARG A 143 -21.26 -0.17 -5.54
C ARG A 143 -20.15 0.86 -5.39
N ALA A 144 -20.38 2.09 -5.85
CA ALA A 144 -19.40 3.17 -5.76
C ALA A 144 -18.95 3.40 -4.32
N TYR A 145 -19.92 3.46 -3.39
CA TYR A 145 -19.60 3.63 -1.99
C TYR A 145 -18.82 2.44 -1.43
N LEU A 146 -19.23 1.19 -1.70
CA LEU A 146 -18.58 0.00 -1.13
C LEU A 146 -17.13 -0.11 -1.59
N SER A 147 -16.87 0.10 -2.88
CA SER A 147 -15.52 0.08 -3.44
C SER A 147 -14.65 1.20 -2.85
N LEU A 148 -15.18 2.43 -2.76
CA LEU A 148 -14.42 3.55 -2.19
C LEU A 148 -14.27 3.46 -0.68
N ASN A 149 -15.17 2.80 0.05
CA ASN A 149 -14.98 2.55 1.46
C ASN A 149 -13.82 1.57 1.71
N LEU A 150 -13.61 0.58 0.84
CA LEU A 150 -12.39 -0.25 0.90
C LEU A 150 -11.14 0.62 0.67
N LEU A 151 -11.17 1.52 -0.30
CA LEU A 151 -10.05 2.45 -0.54
C LEU A 151 -9.78 3.37 0.66
N LEU A 152 -10.83 3.80 1.37
CA LEU A 152 -10.69 4.57 2.62
C LEU A 152 -10.12 3.72 3.77
N VAL A 153 -10.45 2.42 3.85
CA VAL A 153 -9.77 1.50 4.78
C VAL A 153 -8.30 1.42 4.43
N PHE A 154 -7.98 1.18 3.16
CA PHE A 154 -6.61 1.13 2.68
C PHE A 154 -5.83 2.39 3.04
N GLU A 155 -6.41 3.58 2.85
CA GLU A 155 -5.77 4.85 3.22
C GLU A 155 -5.47 4.95 4.73
N ARG A 156 -6.41 4.54 5.59
CA ARG A 156 -6.21 4.59 7.04
C ARG A 156 -5.08 3.67 7.51
N GLU A 157 -4.98 2.49 6.92
CA GLU A 157 -3.98 1.49 7.31
C GLU A 157 -2.59 1.78 6.72
N THR A 158 -2.52 2.43 5.56
CA THR A 158 -1.27 2.51 4.78
C THR A 158 -0.81 3.93 4.47
N SER A 159 -1.72 4.90 4.45
CA SER A 159 -1.51 6.27 3.96
C SER A 159 -0.89 6.29 2.55
N ALA A 160 -1.38 5.41 1.66
CA ALA A 160 -0.74 5.12 0.39
C ALA A 160 -1.66 5.28 -0.83
N VAL A 161 -2.85 5.90 -0.71
CA VAL A 161 -3.75 6.12 -1.86
C VAL A 161 -3.17 7.09 -2.89
N ASN A 162 -2.47 8.15 -2.48
CA ASN A 162 -1.82 9.07 -3.43
C ASN A 162 -0.72 8.34 -4.27
N PRO A 163 0.25 7.63 -3.64
CA PRO A 163 1.16 6.77 -4.38
C PRO A 163 0.47 5.73 -5.27
N LEU A 164 -0.65 5.14 -4.81
CA LEU A 164 -1.43 4.19 -5.59
C LEU A 164 -2.00 4.85 -6.85
N SER A 165 -2.66 6.00 -6.69
CA SER A 165 -3.21 6.79 -7.78
C SER A 165 -2.15 7.11 -8.84
N ARG A 166 -0.96 7.54 -8.40
CA ARG A 166 0.15 7.81 -9.33
C ARG A 166 0.60 6.58 -10.10
N ASN A 167 0.88 5.47 -9.40
CA ASN A 167 1.32 4.24 -10.05
C ASN A 167 0.25 3.76 -11.03
N TYR A 168 -1.01 3.78 -10.62
CA TYR A 168 -2.12 3.34 -11.45
C TYR A 168 -2.29 4.18 -12.72
N ARG A 169 -2.28 5.52 -12.60
CA ARG A 169 -2.33 6.43 -13.76
C ARG A 169 -1.17 6.20 -14.72
N TYR A 170 0.04 6.04 -14.18
CA TYR A 170 1.22 5.76 -15.00
C TYR A 170 1.03 4.46 -15.80
N THR A 171 0.54 3.40 -15.15
CA THR A 171 0.29 2.10 -15.80
C THR A 171 -0.83 2.19 -16.84
N VAL A 172 -1.94 2.87 -16.55
CA VAL A 172 -3.03 3.10 -17.52
C VAL A 172 -2.53 3.88 -18.75
N THR A 173 -1.66 4.87 -18.55
CA THR A 173 -1.15 5.72 -19.64
C THR A 173 -0.09 5.04 -20.49
N ASN A 174 0.84 4.31 -19.87
CA ASN A 174 2.05 3.80 -20.53
C ASN A 174 2.04 2.29 -20.74
N GLY A 175 1.05 1.57 -20.21
CA GLY A 175 1.06 0.12 -20.10
C GLY A 175 2.15 -0.40 -19.16
N ILE A 176 2.38 -1.71 -19.21
CA ILE A 176 3.39 -2.38 -18.39
C ILE A 176 4.68 -2.54 -19.18
N ASN A 177 5.76 -1.89 -18.72
CA ASN A 177 7.09 -2.18 -19.24
C ASN A 177 7.63 -3.48 -18.63
N TYR A 178 7.53 -4.55 -19.41
CA TYR A 178 7.96 -5.90 -19.05
C TYR A 178 9.47 -6.06 -18.77
N ASN A 179 10.31 -5.06 -19.10
CA ASN A 179 11.74 -5.08 -18.78
C ASN A 179 12.07 -4.34 -17.47
N SER A 180 11.08 -3.71 -16.83
CA SER A 180 11.25 -3.01 -15.54
C SER A 180 10.98 -3.95 -14.35
N SER A 181 11.41 -3.56 -13.14
CA SER A 181 11.05 -4.27 -11.90
C SER A 181 9.54 -4.43 -11.74
N TYR A 182 8.75 -3.47 -12.24
CA TYR A 182 7.29 -3.52 -12.26
C TYR A 182 6.75 -4.58 -13.23
N GLY A 183 7.37 -4.72 -14.40
CA GLY A 183 7.05 -5.77 -15.37
C GLY A 183 7.43 -7.18 -14.91
N ILE A 184 8.55 -7.31 -14.20
CA ILE A 184 8.95 -8.56 -13.55
C ILE A 184 7.91 -8.93 -12.47
N LEU A 185 7.49 -7.97 -11.65
CA LEU A 185 6.43 -8.17 -10.65
C LEU A 185 5.10 -8.61 -11.28
N CYS A 186 4.70 -7.99 -12.39
CA CYS A 186 3.48 -8.40 -13.10
C CYS A 186 3.55 -9.87 -13.56
N ARG A 187 4.68 -10.30 -14.12
CA ARG A 187 4.86 -11.70 -14.52
C ARG A 187 4.87 -12.66 -13.34
N TYR A 188 5.50 -12.27 -12.22
CA TYR A 188 5.48 -13.06 -11.00
C TYR A 188 4.06 -13.33 -10.50
N LEU A 189 3.18 -12.32 -10.57
CA LEU A 189 1.81 -12.42 -10.06
C LEU A 189 0.85 -13.13 -11.04
N TYR A 190 1.02 -12.93 -12.35
CA TYR A 190 0.00 -13.32 -13.34
C TYR A 190 0.48 -14.26 -14.46
N SER A 191 1.76 -14.66 -14.52
CA SER A 191 2.27 -15.58 -15.56
C SER A 191 2.61 -16.96 -15.00
N SER A 192 2.07 -18.01 -15.63
CA SER A 192 2.51 -19.38 -15.35
C SER A 192 3.92 -19.62 -15.89
N GLY A 193 4.80 -20.22 -15.08
CA GLY A 193 6.19 -20.49 -15.47
C GLY A 193 7.16 -19.33 -15.26
N TYR A 194 6.86 -18.42 -14.34
CA TYR A 194 7.76 -17.33 -13.97
C TYR A 194 9.11 -17.84 -13.44
N ASP A 195 10.18 -17.18 -13.85
CA ASP A 195 11.55 -17.43 -13.39
C ASP A 195 11.78 -16.84 -11.99
N GLU A 196 11.74 -17.69 -10.97
CA GLU A 196 11.96 -17.32 -9.57
C GLU A 196 13.30 -16.60 -9.31
N THR A 197 14.30 -16.76 -10.20
CA THR A 197 15.59 -16.09 -10.03
C THR A 197 15.47 -14.57 -10.15
N LEU A 198 14.43 -14.05 -10.80
CA LEU A 198 14.18 -12.62 -10.99
C LEU A 198 13.50 -11.94 -9.78
N ILE A 199 13.06 -12.71 -8.77
CA ILE A 199 12.47 -12.16 -7.52
C ILE A 199 13.47 -11.26 -6.80
N HIS A 200 14.75 -11.59 -6.90
CA HIS A 200 15.81 -10.80 -6.28
C HIS A 200 15.82 -9.36 -6.80
N ASP A 201 15.58 -9.15 -8.09
CA ASP A 201 15.61 -7.82 -8.72
C ASP A 201 14.43 -6.95 -8.27
N ILE A 202 13.24 -7.53 -8.13
CA ILE A 202 12.05 -6.86 -7.55
C ILE A 202 12.35 -6.47 -6.10
N THR A 203 12.84 -7.43 -5.31
CA THR A 203 13.10 -7.23 -3.88
C THR A 203 14.17 -6.17 -3.65
N LEU A 204 15.21 -6.16 -4.49
CA LEU A 204 16.28 -5.17 -4.44
C LEU A 204 15.78 -3.77 -4.81
N ALA A 205 14.90 -3.64 -5.81
CA ALA A 205 14.30 -2.37 -6.17
C ALA A 205 13.49 -1.76 -5.01
N PHE A 206 12.59 -2.54 -4.40
CA PHE A 206 11.84 -2.08 -3.23
C PHE A 206 12.74 -1.83 -2.00
N PHE A 207 13.78 -2.64 -1.83
CA PHE A 207 14.77 -2.43 -0.77
C PHE A 207 15.46 -1.07 -0.90
N LYS A 208 15.90 -0.69 -2.12
CA LYS A 208 16.59 0.60 -2.36
C LYS A 208 15.70 1.80 -2.05
N GLU A 209 14.42 1.72 -2.40
CA GLU A 209 13.42 2.78 -2.12
C GLU A 209 13.07 2.86 -0.63
N ALA A 210 12.83 1.70 0.01
CA ALA A 210 12.41 1.65 1.41
C ALA A 210 13.55 1.97 2.39
N ILE A 211 14.77 1.52 2.08
CA ILE A 211 15.95 1.67 2.90
C ILE A 211 17.03 2.31 2.04
N TRP A 212 17.12 3.65 2.09
CA TRP A 212 18.27 4.35 1.53
C TRP A 212 19.55 3.84 2.22
N PRO A 213 20.43 3.12 1.53
CA PRO A 213 21.60 2.57 2.19
C PRO A 213 22.50 3.71 2.66
N ILE A 214 22.91 3.69 3.92
CA ILE A 214 24.17 4.34 4.27
C ILE A 214 25.25 3.41 3.78
N THR A 215 25.77 3.70 2.60
CA THR A 215 26.94 3.04 2.03
C THR A 215 28.15 3.42 2.88
N ILE A 216 28.46 2.62 3.91
CA ILE A 216 29.73 2.77 4.63
C ILE A 216 30.80 1.92 3.95
N ASN A 217 31.92 2.55 3.65
CA ASN A 217 33.09 1.85 3.15
C ASN A 217 33.69 1.03 4.31
N ILE A 218 33.45 -0.28 4.31
CA ILE A 218 33.96 -1.19 5.32
C ILE A 218 35.14 -1.94 4.70
N LYS A 219 36.29 -1.96 5.38
CA LYS A 219 37.43 -2.72 4.91
C LYS A 219 37.14 -4.22 5.00
N ASP A 220 37.78 -5.00 4.15
CA ASP A 220 37.46 -6.43 3.99
C ASP A 220 37.52 -7.24 5.29
N ARG A 221 38.42 -6.86 6.21
CA ARG A 221 38.60 -7.55 7.49
C ARG A 221 37.46 -7.27 8.48
N GLU A 222 36.97 -6.04 8.57
CA GLU A 222 35.76 -5.68 9.33
C GLU A 222 34.53 -6.41 8.76
N PHE A 223 34.39 -6.47 7.42
CA PHE A 223 33.28 -7.16 6.77
C PHE A 223 33.32 -8.67 7.03
N TYR A 224 34.52 -9.27 6.97
CA TYR A 224 34.75 -10.67 7.31
C TYR A 224 34.27 -11.00 8.73
N TYR A 225 34.61 -10.18 9.73
CA TYR A 225 34.15 -10.41 11.10
C TYR A 225 32.64 -10.22 11.28
N ILE A 226 32.01 -9.29 10.55
CA ILE A 226 30.54 -9.14 10.55
C ILE A 226 29.86 -10.41 10.00
N GLN A 227 30.35 -10.95 8.89
CA GLN A 227 29.80 -12.18 8.31
C GLN A 227 30.03 -13.38 9.23
N LEU A 228 31.21 -13.45 9.85
CA LEU A 228 31.55 -14.49 10.82
C LEU A 228 30.62 -14.44 12.04
N LEU A 229 30.39 -13.26 12.62
CA LEU A 229 29.44 -13.07 13.73
C LEU A 229 28.01 -13.45 13.31
N LYS A 230 27.56 -13.03 12.12
CA LYS A 230 26.25 -13.42 11.58
C LYS A 230 26.14 -14.95 11.49
N ARG A 231 27.18 -15.62 11.00
CA ARG A 231 27.22 -17.08 10.92
C ARG A 231 27.19 -17.71 12.31
N ILE A 232 27.95 -17.21 13.28
CA ILE A 232 27.93 -17.73 14.66
C ILE A 232 26.54 -17.57 15.30
N VAL A 233 25.91 -16.41 15.15
CA VAL A 233 24.61 -16.08 15.77
C VAL A 233 23.46 -16.86 15.13
N PHE A 234 23.42 -16.92 13.80
CA PHE A 234 22.27 -17.48 13.06
C PHE A 234 22.46 -18.93 12.61
N SER A 235 23.63 -19.54 12.83
CA SER A 235 23.90 -20.96 12.52
C SER A 235 24.03 -21.81 13.79
N ALA A 236 23.33 -21.43 14.87
CA ALA A 236 23.40 -22.10 16.18
C ALA A 236 22.98 -23.59 16.16
N ASN A 237 22.33 -24.06 15.09
CA ASN A 237 21.92 -25.46 14.89
C ASN A 237 22.85 -26.27 13.98
N THR A 238 24.07 -25.80 13.71
CA THR A 238 25.07 -26.52 12.91
C THR A 238 26.28 -26.89 13.76
N GLU A 239 26.85 -28.08 13.57
CA GLU A 239 28.02 -28.63 14.30
C GLU A 239 29.35 -27.88 14.00
N TYR A 240 29.32 -26.55 13.89
CA TYR A 240 30.54 -25.77 13.74
C TYR A 240 31.17 -25.51 15.10
N SER A 241 32.34 -26.10 15.33
CA SER A 241 33.20 -25.75 16.46
C SER A 241 34.01 -24.50 16.12
N TRP A 242 33.88 -23.46 16.94
CA TRP A 242 34.59 -22.20 16.76
C TRP A 242 35.80 -22.13 17.69
N HIS A 243 36.99 -21.97 17.12
CA HIS A 243 38.21 -21.84 17.92
C HIS A 243 38.25 -20.49 18.65
N HIS A 244 38.63 -20.53 19.94
CA HIS A 244 38.77 -19.35 20.80
C HIS A 244 39.70 -18.27 20.21
N SER A 245 40.74 -18.68 19.48
CA SER A 245 41.70 -17.79 18.80
C SER A 245 41.03 -16.82 17.82
N ILE A 246 39.94 -17.24 17.18
CA ILE A 246 39.18 -16.43 16.22
C ILE A 246 38.52 -15.24 16.94
N PHE A 247 37.98 -15.45 18.15
CA PHE A 247 37.37 -14.40 18.95
C PHE A 247 38.42 -13.44 19.54
N LEU A 248 39.60 -13.95 19.89
CA LEU A 248 40.72 -13.13 20.37
C LEU A 248 41.24 -12.22 19.27
N ASP A 249 41.43 -12.75 18.05
CA ASP A 249 41.87 -11.98 16.89
C ASP A 249 40.84 -10.89 16.52
N MET A 250 39.55 -11.25 16.46
CA MET A 250 38.46 -10.30 16.25
C MET A 250 38.42 -9.19 17.31
N SER A 251 38.54 -9.57 18.59
CA SER A 251 38.55 -8.61 19.73
C SER A 251 39.75 -7.66 19.66
N SER A 252 40.94 -8.18 19.31
CA SER A 252 42.15 -7.38 19.14
C SER A 252 42.03 -6.39 17.98
N TYR A 253 41.49 -6.85 16.84
CA TYR A 253 41.29 -6.01 15.66
C TYR A 253 40.28 -4.88 15.91
N LEU A 254 39.14 -5.18 16.54
CA LEU A 254 38.12 -4.17 16.86
C LEU A 254 38.60 -3.16 17.92
N LYS A 255 39.48 -3.57 18.85
CA LYS A 255 40.07 -2.68 19.87
C LYS A 255 41.12 -1.72 19.27
N SER A 256 41.90 -2.18 18.31
CA SER A 256 42.94 -1.37 17.65
C SER A 256 42.36 -0.34 16.66
N HIS A 257 41.21 -0.63 16.06
CA HIS A 257 40.52 0.26 15.14
C HIS A 257 39.47 1.13 15.87
N ARG A 258 39.95 2.13 16.64
CA ARG A 258 39.14 3.11 17.40
C ARG A 258 38.26 4.05 16.56
N THR A 259 38.07 3.81 15.27
CA THR A 259 37.09 4.54 14.43
C THR A 259 35.64 4.17 14.73
N PHE A 260 35.38 3.07 15.45
CA PHE A 260 34.08 2.82 16.10
C PHE A 260 33.92 3.63 17.40
N ARG A 261 34.09 4.96 17.34
CA ARG A 261 33.25 5.81 18.19
C ARG A 261 31.85 5.72 17.59
N CYS A 262 31.11 4.67 17.96
CA CYS A 262 29.67 4.78 18.06
C CYS A 262 29.40 6.11 18.75
N SER A 263 28.76 7.06 18.05
CA SER A 263 28.19 8.21 18.72
C SER A 263 27.37 7.68 19.91
N LYS A 264 27.27 8.45 21.00
CA LYS A 264 26.48 8.02 22.18
C LYS A 264 25.07 7.56 21.78
N THR A 265 24.57 8.02 20.64
CA THR A 265 23.35 7.58 19.95
C THR A 265 23.39 6.11 19.54
N LEU A 266 24.44 5.64 18.85
CA LEU A 266 24.53 4.24 18.35
C LEU A 266 24.70 3.21 19.50
N ARG A 267 25.35 3.57 20.61
CA ARG A 267 25.45 2.71 21.80
C ARG A 267 24.11 2.50 22.50
N LYS A 268 23.21 3.50 22.48
CA LYS A 268 21.85 3.36 23.00
C LYS A 268 21.00 2.47 22.09
N THR A 269 21.16 2.58 20.77
CA THR A 269 20.42 1.78 19.78
C THR A 269 20.80 0.29 19.82
N ILE A 270 22.09 -0.02 19.97
CA ILE A 270 22.55 -1.42 20.08
C ILE A 270 22.10 -2.07 21.39
N LYS A 271 22.03 -1.30 22.49
CA LYS A 271 21.54 -1.81 23.79
C LYS A 271 20.03 -2.07 23.83
N HIS A 272 19.24 -1.40 22.99
CA HIS A 272 17.77 -1.56 22.97
C HIS A 272 17.26 -2.50 21.88
N ASN A 273 18.02 -2.77 20.82
CA ASN A 273 17.53 -3.54 19.66
C ASN A 273 18.24 -4.90 19.42
N LEU A 274 19.13 -5.34 20.32
CA LEU A 274 19.72 -6.70 20.24
C LEU A 274 18.85 -7.79 20.86
N PHE A 275 17.77 -7.43 21.55
CA PHE A 275 16.70 -8.33 21.99
C PHE A 275 15.41 -7.53 21.89
N PRO A 276 14.66 -7.66 20.79
CA PRO A 276 13.69 -8.75 20.76
C PRO A 276 13.49 -9.36 19.37
N LEU A 277 13.30 -10.67 19.32
CA LEU A 277 12.20 -11.36 18.64
C LEU A 277 12.39 -12.87 18.87
N PRO A 278 11.29 -13.61 18.88
CA PRO A 278 10.79 -14.39 20.02
C PRO A 278 11.80 -15.36 20.66
#